data_AF-A0A1Q5Q9X6-F1
#
_entry.id   AF-A0A1Q5Q9X6-F1
#
_cell.length_a   1.000
_cell.length_b   1.000
_cell.length_c   1.000
_cell.angle_alpha   90.00
_cell.angle_beta   90.00
_cell.angle_gamma   90.00
#
_symmetry.space_group_name_H-M   'P 1'
#
loop_
_entity.id
_entity.type
_entity.pdbx_description
1 polymer ?
#
loop_
_entity_poly.entity_id
_entity_poly.type
_entity_poly.pdbx_seq_one_letter_code
_entity_poly.pdbx_strand_id
1 'polypeptide(L)'
;MYPINQGWTKPDESLEEMHISGTAVRAESDSEKLKASGLEGKFTFQDHKVTTRDGSSIPLRIYTPNTTPPFCASIATSLGVIVVHPCPRLIHEAKYPTAHNDAWDAIEWILEHAGALGGDLSNLVISGVSSGANLAASVTQQFSVSGKDANSAVRLKGQILMVPWLVQPEAFPYHLFADEKRLRLSNAQKLCAFQRREWNGSRKTSKRRILAIP
;
A
#
# COMPACT_ATOMS: atom_id res chain seq x y z
N MET A 1 7.19 23.43 9.15
CA MET A 1 8.15 22.52 8.48
C MET A 1 8.90 21.81 9.59
N TYR A 2 8.67 20.51 9.80
CA TYR A 2 9.44 19.76 10.80
C TYR A 2 10.92 19.74 10.39
N PRO A 3 11.88 19.92 11.32
CA PRO A 3 13.29 19.74 11.01
C PRO A 3 13.55 18.28 10.65
N ILE A 4 14.19 18.07 9.50
CA ILE A 4 14.50 16.74 8.95
C ILE A 4 15.49 16.00 9.87
N ASN A 5 16.38 16.74 10.53
CA ASN A 5 17.27 16.23 11.58
C ASN A 5 16.53 16.02 12.91
N GLN A 6 15.86 14.88 13.03
CA GLN A 6 15.63 14.18 14.29
C GLN A 6 16.84 13.25 14.55
N GLY A 7 17.19 12.95 15.80
CA GLY A 7 18.42 12.23 16.18
C GLY A 7 18.58 10.76 15.73
N TRP A 8 17.86 10.35 14.69
CA TRP A 8 17.92 9.06 14.00
C TRP A 8 18.39 9.18 12.54
N THR A 9 18.46 10.40 11.99
CA THR A 9 19.08 10.69 10.68
C THR A 9 20.54 11.10 10.89
N LYS A 10 21.42 10.82 9.92
CA LYS A 10 22.76 11.42 9.93
C LYS A 10 22.63 12.93 9.69
N PRO A 11 23.38 13.80 10.39
CA PRO A 11 23.19 15.24 10.32
C PRO A 11 23.35 15.88 8.94
N ASP A 12 24.04 15.17 8.04
CA ASP A 12 24.62 15.60 6.77
C ASP A 12 24.14 14.77 5.55
N GLU A 13 23.30 13.74 5.73
CA GLU A 13 22.78 12.90 4.65
C GLU A 13 21.61 13.61 3.93
N SER A 14 21.69 13.74 2.61
CA SER A 14 20.63 14.35 1.78
C SER A 14 19.38 13.46 1.71
N LEU A 15 18.25 14.04 1.30
CA LEU A 15 16.98 13.30 1.14
C LEU A 15 17.08 12.18 0.08
N GLU A 16 17.90 12.38 -0.94
CA GLU A 16 18.16 11.41 -2.00
C GLU A 16 19.08 10.28 -1.51
N GLU A 17 20.16 10.60 -0.81
CA GLU A 17 21.03 9.60 -0.16
C GLU A 17 20.27 8.76 0.87
N MET A 18 19.45 9.39 1.72
CA MET A 18 18.61 8.70 2.70
C MET A 18 17.55 7.81 2.02
N HIS A 19 17.05 8.19 0.84
CA HIS A 19 16.17 7.35 0.05
C HIS A 19 16.91 6.15 -0.55
N ILE A 20 18.09 6.37 -1.16
CA ILE A 20 18.93 5.31 -1.74
C ILE A 20 19.37 4.32 -0.66
N SER A 21 19.93 4.81 0.46
CA SER A 21 20.40 3.98 1.58
C SER A 21 19.24 3.22 2.22
N GLY A 22 18.12 3.90 2.50
CA GLY A 22 16.91 3.29 3.06
C GLY A 22 16.21 2.31 2.13
N THR A 23 16.38 2.42 0.80
CA THR A 23 15.78 1.49 -0.18
C THR A 23 16.70 0.32 -0.47
N ALA A 24 18.01 0.54 -0.57
CA ALA A 24 19.01 -0.51 -0.73
C ALA A 24 19.01 -1.47 0.47
N VAL A 25 19.03 -0.95 1.71
CA VAL A 25 18.96 -1.78 2.94
C VAL A 25 17.66 -2.57 3.02
N ARG A 26 16.53 -2.00 2.56
CA ARG A 26 15.26 -2.75 2.46
C ARG A 26 15.31 -3.85 1.42
N ALA A 27 15.80 -3.55 0.22
CA ALA A 27 15.91 -4.52 -0.88
C ALA A 27 16.87 -5.67 -0.55
N GLU A 28 18.00 -5.38 0.10
CA GLU A 28 18.95 -6.38 0.60
C GLU A 28 18.31 -7.23 1.70
N SER A 29 17.70 -6.61 2.71
CA SER A 29 17.00 -7.34 3.77
C SER A 29 15.83 -8.18 3.24
N ASP A 30 15.12 -7.73 2.21
CA ASP A 30 14.04 -8.51 1.59
C ASP A 30 14.59 -9.64 0.70
N SER A 31 15.75 -9.46 0.06
CA SER A 31 16.52 -10.50 -0.64
C SER A 31 17.07 -11.57 0.32
N GLU A 32 17.52 -11.18 1.51
CA GLU A 32 17.89 -12.11 2.58
C GLU A 32 16.68 -12.86 3.12
N LYS A 33 15.55 -12.18 3.37
CA LYS A 33 14.29 -12.84 3.79
C LYS A 33 13.75 -13.79 2.72
N LEU A 34 13.90 -13.43 1.44
CA LEU A 34 13.64 -14.30 0.26
C LEU A 34 14.43 -15.60 0.37
N LYS A 35 15.75 -15.51 0.52
CA LYS A 35 16.65 -16.67 0.61
C LYS A 35 16.40 -17.48 1.87
N ALA A 36 16.39 -16.84 3.04
CA ALA A 36 16.25 -17.48 4.35
C ALA A 36 14.91 -18.22 4.50
N SER A 37 13.84 -17.74 3.86
CA SER A 37 12.53 -18.40 3.91
C SER A 37 12.32 -19.40 2.75
N GLY A 38 13.35 -19.64 1.91
CA GLY A 38 13.33 -20.63 0.82
C GLY A 38 12.41 -20.26 -0.34
N LEU A 39 12.38 -18.99 -0.74
CA LEU A 39 11.32 -18.38 -1.55
C LEU A 39 11.69 -18.11 -3.02
N GLU A 40 12.91 -18.44 -3.45
CA GLU A 40 13.36 -18.21 -4.83
C GLU A 40 12.61 -19.10 -5.84
N GLY A 41 12.33 -18.59 -7.05
CA GLY A 41 11.63 -19.32 -8.13
C GLY A 41 10.12 -19.58 -7.92
N LYS A 42 9.63 -19.25 -6.72
CA LYS A 42 8.22 -19.09 -6.37
C LYS A 42 7.83 -17.64 -6.72
N PHE A 43 6.53 -17.30 -6.78
CA PHE A 43 5.98 -16.11 -7.49
C PHE A 43 6.51 -15.85 -8.92
N THR A 44 5.76 -15.03 -9.65
CA THR A 44 6.31 -14.22 -10.73
C THR A 44 6.03 -12.75 -10.42
N PHE A 45 6.93 -11.86 -10.83
CA PHE A 45 6.66 -10.43 -10.85
C PHE A 45 6.73 -9.87 -12.26
N GLN A 46 5.96 -8.81 -12.51
CA GLN A 46 5.95 -8.06 -13.75
C GLN A 46 5.99 -6.57 -13.43
N ASP A 47 6.87 -5.85 -14.10
CA ASP A 47 7.01 -4.40 -13.94
C ASP A 47 6.28 -3.69 -15.07
N HIS A 48 5.39 -2.78 -14.67
CA HIS A 48 4.61 -1.92 -15.53
C HIS A 48 4.95 -0.47 -15.25
N LYS A 49 4.58 0.39 -16.19
CA LYS A 49 4.58 1.84 -16.03
C LYS A 49 3.14 2.33 -16.11
N VAL A 50 2.72 3.08 -15.11
CA VAL A 50 1.46 3.83 -15.15
C VAL A 50 1.79 5.23 -15.63
N THR A 51 1.03 5.73 -16.61
CA THR A 51 1.05 7.15 -16.98
C THR A 51 0.15 7.90 -16.01
N THR A 52 0.69 8.88 -15.31
CA THR A 52 -0.08 9.70 -14.36
C THR A 52 -0.79 10.85 -15.07
N ARG A 53 -1.80 11.42 -14.43
CA ARG A 53 -2.67 12.48 -15.01
C ARG A 53 -1.95 13.78 -15.38
N ASP A 54 -0.74 13.98 -14.89
CA ASP A 54 0.15 15.09 -15.23
C ASP A 54 1.16 14.74 -16.35
N GLY A 55 1.00 13.59 -16.99
CA GLY A 55 1.87 13.11 -18.08
C GLY A 55 3.19 12.48 -17.62
N SER A 56 3.44 12.41 -16.30
CA SER A 56 4.59 11.68 -15.75
C SER A 56 4.36 10.16 -15.81
N SER A 57 5.33 9.38 -15.32
CA SER A 57 5.16 7.93 -15.20
C SER A 57 5.72 7.40 -13.89
N ILE A 58 4.94 6.54 -13.23
CA ILE A 58 5.31 5.85 -12.00
C ILE A 58 5.54 4.35 -12.26
N PRO A 59 6.47 3.70 -11.53
CA PRO A 59 6.58 2.25 -11.54
C PRO A 59 5.36 1.59 -10.88
N LEU A 60 4.97 0.42 -11.39
CA LEU A 60 3.98 -0.44 -10.76
C LEU A 60 4.43 -1.89 -10.91
N ARG A 61 4.61 -2.60 -9.78
CA ARG A 61 5.01 -4.01 -9.76
C ARG A 61 3.84 -4.91 -9.40
N ILE A 62 3.58 -5.91 -10.23
CA ILE A 62 2.54 -6.92 -10.03
C ILE A 62 3.18 -8.20 -9.55
N TYR A 63 2.69 -8.77 -8.45
CA TYR A 63 3.10 -10.06 -7.91
C TYR A 63 1.97 -11.06 -8.13
N THR A 64 2.23 -12.10 -8.92
CA THR A 64 1.29 -13.20 -9.17
C THR A 64 1.73 -14.45 -8.40
N PRO A 65 0.85 -15.08 -7.60
CA PRO A 65 1.28 -16.10 -6.67
C PRO A 65 1.58 -17.46 -7.34
N ASN A 66 2.70 -18.03 -6.91
CA ASN A 66 3.09 -19.46 -6.91
C ASN A 66 3.89 -19.70 -5.61
N THR A 67 3.73 -20.88 -4.99
CA THR A 67 3.86 -21.18 -3.54
C THR A 67 4.95 -20.47 -2.69
N THR A 68 4.49 -19.69 -1.70
CA THR A 68 5.00 -18.56 -0.88
C THR A 68 6.37 -17.89 -1.09
N PRO A 69 6.33 -16.53 -1.25
CA PRO A 69 7.47 -15.57 -1.13
C PRO A 69 7.31 -14.37 -0.11
N PRO A 70 7.98 -13.17 -0.18
CA PRO A 70 8.08 -12.16 0.92
C PRO A 70 7.07 -10.98 0.86
N PHE A 71 6.87 -10.19 1.94
CA PHE A 71 5.69 -9.32 2.24
C PHE A 71 4.62 -9.20 1.13
N CYS A 72 4.80 -8.38 0.08
CA CYS A 72 3.81 -8.28 -1.01
C CYS A 72 3.55 -9.62 -1.71
N ALA A 73 4.59 -10.36 -2.11
CA ALA A 73 4.47 -11.71 -2.64
C ALA A 73 4.05 -12.75 -1.57
N SER A 74 4.32 -12.50 -0.29
CA SER A 74 3.88 -13.33 0.85
C SER A 74 2.38 -13.26 1.02
N ILE A 75 1.81 -12.05 0.98
CA ILE A 75 0.38 -11.81 0.99
C ILE A 75 -0.24 -12.40 -0.28
N ALA A 76 0.36 -12.12 -1.45
CA ALA A 76 -0.07 -12.69 -2.73
C ALA A 76 -0.27 -14.20 -2.62
N THR A 77 0.70 -14.89 -2.03
CA THR A 77 0.72 -16.36 -2.11
C THR A 77 0.09 -17.07 -0.92
N SER A 78 0.21 -16.51 0.29
CA SER A 78 -0.50 -17.03 1.47
C SER A 78 -2.01 -16.87 1.33
N LEU A 79 -2.48 -15.87 0.57
CA LEU A 79 -3.91 -15.63 0.33
C LEU A 79 -4.39 -16.08 -1.06
N GLY A 80 -3.49 -16.40 -2.00
CA GLY A 80 -3.84 -16.77 -3.38
C GLY A 80 -4.40 -15.60 -4.22
N VAL A 81 -3.89 -14.39 -3.99
CA VAL A 81 -4.34 -13.12 -4.59
C VAL A 81 -3.27 -12.51 -5.48
N ILE A 82 -3.67 -11.73 -6.48
CA ILE A 82 -2.76 -10.85 -7.22
C ILE A 82 -2.49 -9.62 -6.33
N VAL A 83 -1.22 -9.30 -6.09
CA VAL A 83 -0.83 -8.07 -5.37
C VAL A 83 -0.27 -7.08 -6.37
N VAL A 84 -0.81 -5.86 -6.36
CA VAL A 84 -0.33 -4.75 -7.19
C VAL A 84 0.26 -3.68 -6.28
N HIS A 85 1.54 -3.38 -6.48
CA HIS A 85 2.30 -2.41 -5.70
C HIS A 85 2.76 -1.26 -6.61
N PRO A 86 1.98 -0.17 -6.74
CA PRO A 86 2.48 1.07 -7.33
C PRO A 86 3.57 1.69 -6.46
N CYS A 87 4.44 2.48 -7.09
CA CYS A 87 5.46 3.29 -6.42
C CYS A 87 5.18 4.78 -6.68
N PRO A 88 4.30 5.43 -5.88
CA PRO A 88 4.01 6.86 -5.99
C PRO A 88 5.26 7.74 -5.80
N ARG A 89 5.30 8.91 -6.45
CA ARG A 89 6.40 9.87 -6.30
C ARG A 89 6.54 10.33 -4.85
N LEU A 90 7.78 10.48 -4.43
CA LEU A 90 8.15 10.79 -3.05
C LEU A 90 8.04 12.29 -2.76
N ILE A 91 7.88 12.64 -1.48
CA ILE A 91 7.65 14.02 -1.03
C ILE A 91 8.80 15.00 -1.34
N HIS A 92 10.00 14.47 -1.65
CA HIS A 92 11.16 15.27 -2.08
C HIS A 92 11.20 15.48 -3.60
N GLU A 93 10.56 14.60 -4.37
CA GLU A 93 10.41 14.69 -5.83
C GLU A 93 9.21 15.55 -6.22
N ALA A 94 8.10 15.43 -5.46
CA ALA A 94 6.84 16.11 -5.73
C ALA A 94 6.09 16.49 -4.45
N LYS A 95 5.38 17.62 -4.50
CA LYS A 95 4.57 18.14 -3.39
C LYS A 95 3.18 17.50 -3.37
N TYR A 96 2.47 17.61 -2.24
CA TYR A 96 1.03 17.32 -2.19
C TYR A 96 0.27 18.13 -3.27
N PRO A 97 -0.69 17.55 -4.01
CA PRO A 97 -1.29 16.22 -3.86
C PRO A 97 -0.69 15.13 -4.76
N THR A 98 0.54 15.25 -5.27
CA THR A 98 1.05 14.35 -6.32
C THR A 98 1.03 12.87 -5.94
N ALA A 99 1.54 12.47 -4.76
CA ALA A 99 1.53 11.05 -4.34
C ALA A 99 0.09 10.47 -4.21
N HIS A 100 -0.88 11.31 -3.84
CA HIS A 100 -2.30 10.94 -3.78
C HIS A 100 -2.89 10.75 -5.17
N ASN A 101 -2.52 11.61 -6.11
CA ASN A 101 -2.90 11.48 -7.52
C ASN A 101 -2.30 10.20 -8.14
N ASP A 102 -1.01 9.97 -7.94
CA ASP A 102 -0.28 8.79 -8.41
C ASP A 102 -0.91 7.48 -7.91
N ALA A 103 -1.27 7.43 -6.62
CA ALA A 103 -1.93 6.27 -6.02
C ALA A 103 -3.35 6.03 -6.57
N TRP A 104 -4.06 7.09 -6.96
CA TRP A 104 -5.36 6.97 -7.64
C TRP A 104 -5.21 6.56 -9.11
N ASP A 105 -4.26 7.16 -9.84
CA ASP A 105 -3.99 6.84 -11.24
C ASP A 105 -3.59 5.35 -11.37
N ALA A 106 -2.86 4.82 -10.39
CA ALA A 106 -2.59 3.39 -10.25
C ALA A 106 -3.85 2.53 -10.03
N ILE A 107 -4.86 3.01 -9.28
CA ILE A 107 -6.15 2.30 -9.19
C ILE A 107 -6.88 2.32 -10.52
N GLU A 108 -6.96 3.46 -11.22
CA GLU A 108 -7.63 3.51 -12.52
C GLU A 108 -6.97 2.55 -13.52
N TRP A 109 -5.65 2.50 -13.54
CA TRP A 109 -4.89 1.50 -14.29
C TRP A 109 -5.27 0.06 -13.90
N ILE A 110 -5.38 -0.25 -12.61
CA ILE A 110 -5.82 -1.58 -12.13
C ILE A 110 -7.25 -1.90 -12.61
N LEU A 111 -8.18 -0.94 -12.57
CA LEU A 111 -9.57 -1.15 -13.01
C LEU A 111 -9.65 -1.50 -14.51
N GLU A 112 -8.76 -0.95 -15.32
CA GLU A 112 -8.67 -1.22 -16.75
C GLU A 112 -7.96 -2.56 -17.06
N HIS A 113 -6.86 -2.86 -16.36
CA HIS A 113 -5.95 -3.96 -16.73
C HIS A 113 -6.20 -5.26 -15.96
N ALA A 114 -6.92 -5.22 -14.83
CA ALA A 114 -7.22 -6.38 -13.98
C ALA A 114 -7.78 -7.59 -14.76
N GLY A 115 -8.67 -7.35 -15.73
CA GLY A 115 -9.28 -8.42 -16.52
C GLY A 115 -8.26 -9.25 -17.31
N ALA A 116 -7.26 -8.60 -17.92
CA ALA A 116 -6.19 -9.25 -18.67
C ALA A 116 -5.22 -10.02 -17.75
N LEU A 117 -5.06 -9.57 -16.50
CA LEU A 117 -4.24 -10.21 -15.47
C LEU A 117 -4.94 -11.42 -14.80
N GLY A 118 -6.16 -11.76 -15.21
CA GLY A 118 -6.98 -12.80 -14.55
C GLY A 118 -7.55 -12.37 -13.19
N GLY A 119 -7.54 -11.07 -12.92
CA GLY A 119 -8.04 -10.46 -11.69
C GLY A 119 -9.57 -10.33 -11.64
N ASP A 120 -10.10 -10.41 -10.42
CA ASP A 120 -11.52 -10.26 -10.11
C ASP A 120 -11.77 -8.93 -9.37
N LEU A 121 -12.24 -7.94 -10.13
CA LEU A 121 -12.59 -6.61 -9.62
C LEU A 121 -13.81 -6.61 -8.69
N SER A 122 -14.63 -7.67 -8.67
CA SER A 122 -15.67 -7.83 -7.66
C SER A 122 -15.11 -8.19 -6.28
N ASN A 123 -13.81 -8.50 -6.19
CA ASN A 123 -13.07 -8.82 -4.98
C ASN A 123 -11.77 -8.00 -4.86
N LEU A 124 -11.87 -6.68 -5.05
CA LEU A 124 -10.78 -5.72 -4.85
C LEU A 124 -10.63 -5.38 -3.36
N VAL A 125 -9.39 -5.30 -2.87
CA VAL A 125 -9.02 -4.78 -1.53
C VAL A 125 -7.90 -3.76 -1.70
N ILE A 126 -7.90 -2.71 -0.88
CA ILE A 126 -6.84 -1.70 -0.82
C ILE A 126 -6.13 -1.80 0.54
N SER A 127 -4.81 -1.73 0.57
CA SER A 127 -4.00 -1.85 1.77
C SER A 127 -2.85 -0.86 1.77
N GLY A 128 -2.29 -0.51 2.93
CA GLY A 128 -1.08 0.30 3.01
C GLY A 128 -0.46 0.28 4.41
N VAL A 129 0.79 0.73 4.50
CA VAL A 129 1.55 0.83 5.77
C VAL A 129 2.04 2.26 5.99
N SER A 130 1.85 2.83 7.18
CA SER A 130 2.33 4.17 7.56
C SER A 130 1.85 5.26 6.60
N SER A 131 2.73 5.85 5.78
CA SER A 131 2.40 6.81 4.72
C SER A 131 1.63 6.16 3.56
N GLY A 132 1.95 4.93 3.15
CA GLY A 132 1.15 4.18 2.18
C GLY A 132 -0.28 3.92 2.68
N ALA A 133 -0.47 3.81 4.00
CA ALA A 133 -1.80 3.72 4.59
C ALA A 133 -2.59 5.05 4.51
N ASN A 134 -1.92 6.21 4.44
CA ASN A 134 -2.57 7.48 4.12
C ASN A 134 -3.09 7.48 2.67
N LEU A 135 -2.27 6.99 1.73
CA LEU A 135 -2.66 6.85 0.33
C LEU A 135 -3.81 5.85 0.17
N ALA A 136 -3.72 4.67 0.80
CA ALA A 136 -4.80 3.69 0.86
C ALA A 136 -6.12 4.26 1.42
N ALA A 137 -6.05 5.17 2.40
CA ALA A 137 -7.21 5.88 2.92
C ALA A 137 -7.80 6.87 1.92
N SER A 138 -6.97 7.75 1.35
CA SER A 138 -7.39 8.74 0.35
C SER A 138 -7.97 8.09 -0.90
N VAL A 139 -7.34 7.05 -1.43
CA VAL A 139 -7.80 6.29 -2.59
C VAL A 139 -9.13 5.60 -2.31
N THR A 140 -9.32 5.02 -1.11
CA THR A 140 -10.61 4.41 -0.72
C THR A 140 -11.73 5.44 -0.64
N GLN A 141 -11.44 6.63 -0.11
CA GLN A 141 -12.38 7.75 -0.06
C GLN A 141 -12.71 8.28 -1.47
N GLN A 142 -11.70 8.43 -2.32
CA GLN A 142 -11.90 8.85 -3.71
C GLN A 142 -12.70 7.79 -4.49
N PHE A 143 -12.46 6.51 -4.24
CA PHE A 143 -13.23 5.41 -4.84
C PHE A 143 -14.72 5.52 -4.49
N SER A 144 -15.07 5.72 -3.22
CA SER A 144 -16.47 5.77 -2.79
C SER A 144 -17.26 6.96 -3.35
N VAL A 145 -16.60 8.07 -3.73
CA VAL A 145 -17.25 9.23 -4.37
C VAL A 145 -17.15 9.23 -5.90
N SER A 146 -16.33 8.36 -6.49
CA SER A 146 -16.10 8.30 -7.94
C SER A 146 -17.21 7.60 -8.74
N GLY A 147 -18.09 6.83 -8.08
CA GLY A 147 -19.12 6.02 -8.73
C GLY A 147 -18.60 4.82 -9.54
N LYS A 148 -17.30 4.46 -9.43
CA LYS A 148 -16.68 3.34 -10.17
C LYS A 148 -17.28 1.97 -9.83
N ASP A 149 -18.03 1.83 -8.73
CA ASP A 149 -18.76 0.63 -8.31
C ASP A 149 -20.26 0.62 -8.67
N ALA A 150 -20.78 1.68 -9.29
CA ALA A 150 -22.22 1.85 -9.55
C ALA A 150 -22.85 0.73 -10.39
N ASN A 151 -22.08 0.02 -11.23
CA ASN A 151 -22.55 -1.09 -12.05
C ASN A 151 -22.33 -2.49 -11.44
N SER A 152 -21.90 -2.57 -10.16
CA SER A 152 -21.58 -3.81 -9.43
C SER A 152 -20.45 -4.69 -9.99
N ALA A 153 -19.87 -4.38 -11.15
CA ALA A 153 -18.78 -5.15 -11.75
C ALA A 153 -17.44 -4.95 -11.02
N VAL A 154 -17.26 -3.77 -10.42
CA VAL A 154 -16.17 -3.43 -9.50
C VAL A 154 -16.75 -3.32 -8.10
N ARG A 155 -16.08 -3.92 -7.11
CA ARG A 155 -16.44 -3.76 -5.70
C ARG A 155 -15.22 -3.78 -4.80
N LEU A 156 -15.01 -2.69 -4.08
CA LEU A 156 -14.08 -2.64 -2.97
C LEU A 156 -14.66 -3.45 -1.80
N LYS A 157 -14.06 -4.60 -1.50
CA LYS A 157 -14.47 -5.53 -0.44
C LYS A 157 -13.94 -5.17 0.94
N GLY A 158 -12.86 -4.41 1.00
CA GLY A 158 -12.21 -4.08 2.26
C GLY A 158 -11.01 -3.16 2.10
N GLN A 159 -10.55 -2.67 3.25
CA GLN A 159 -9.43 -1.77 3.40
C GLN A 159 -8.55 -2.26 4.56
N ILE A 160 -7.22 -2.21 4.41
CA ILE A 160 -6.27 -2.62 5.45
C ILE A 160 -5.29 -1.46 5.71
N LEU A 161 -5.43 -0.81 6.86
CA LEU A 161 -4.60 0.35 7.24
C LEU A 161 -3.65 -0.03 8.37
N MET A 162 -2.38 -0.28 8.04
CA MET A 162 -1.36 -0.68 9.03
C MET A 162 -0.62 0.56 9.56
N VAL A 163 -0.65 0.77 10.88
CA VAL A 163 -0.03 1.91 11.59
C VAL A 163 -0.22 3.26 10.88
N PRO A 164 -1.46 3.66 10.54
CA PRO A 164 -1.70 4.65 9.50
C PRO A 164 -1.48 6.09 9.95
N TRP A 165 -0.89 6.89 9.08
CA TRP A 165 -0.72 8.33 9.30
C TRP A 165 -1.86 9.13 8.67
N LEU A 166 -3.03 9.15 9.32
CA LEU A 166 -4.26 9.73 8.74
C LEU A 166 -4.46 11.23 9.00
N VAL A 167 -3.84 11.78 10.05
CA VAL A 167 -4.05 13.16 10.49
C VAL A 167 -2.69 13.80 10.75
N GLN A 168 -2.47 14.99 10.19
CA GLN A 168 -1.30 15.81 10.53
C GLN A 168 -1.36 16.19 12.01
N PRO A 169 -0.25 16.15 12.78
CA PRO A 169 -0.25 16.54 14.19
C PRO A 169 -0.91 17.92 14.42
N GLU A 170 -0.58 18.91 13.60
CA GLU A 170 -1.12 20.27 13.67
C GLU A 170 -2.63 20.37 13.38
N ALA A 171 -3.18 19.39 12.63
CA ALA A 171 -4.61 19.29 12.34
C ALA A 171 -5.36 18.39 13.34
N PHE A 172 -4.65 17.70 14.24
CA PHE A 172 -5.28 16.85 15.23
C PHE A 172 -5.86 17.71 16.36
N PRO A 173 -7.15 17.55 16.73
CA PRO A 173 -7.81 18.46 17.67
C PRO A 173 -7.50 18.09 19.13
N TYR A 174 -6.23 18.19 19.53
CA TYR A 174 -5.75 17.83 20.88
C TYR A 174 -6.55 18.50 22.01
N HIS A 175 -7.02 19.74 21.78
CA HIS A 175 -7.84 20.51 22.71
C HIS A 175 -9.21 19.88 23.06
N LEU A 176 -9.69 18.90 22.28
CA LEU A 176 -10.93 18.17 22.55
C LEU A 176 -10.73 16.96 23.49
N PHE A 177 -9.48 16.63 23.86
CA PHE A 177 -9.17 15.45 24.67
C PHE A 177 -8.71 15.84 26.07
N ALA A 178 -9.22 15.14 27.08
CA ALA A 178 -8.94 15.44 28.49
C ALA A 178 -7.48 15.23 28.94
N ASP A 179 -6.69 14.45 28.19
CA ASP A 179 -5.26 14.21 28.45
C ASP A 179 -4.56 13.75 27.16
N GLU A 180 -3.75 14.63 26.58
CA GLU A 180 -2.95 14.38 25.36
C GLU A 180 -2.05 13.15 25.51
N LYS A 181 -1.53 12.87 26.71
CA LYS A 181 -0.58 11.78 26.95
C LYS A 181 -1.23 10.40 26.80
N ARG A 182 -2.56 10.30 26.92
CA ARG A 182 -3.31 9.05 26.72
C ARG A 182 -3.49 8.66 25.25
N LEU A 183 -3.26 9.60 24.32
CA LEU A 183 -3.47 9.39 22.88
C LEU A 183 -2.30 8.68 22.18
N ARG A 184 -1.18 8.45 22.87
CA ARG A 184 0.02 7.83 22.30
C ARG A 184 -0.19 6.34 22.03
N LEU A 185 0.29 5.86 20.88
CA LEU A 185 0.19 4.46 20.46
C LEU A 185 0.76 3.47 21.50
N SER A 186 1.81 3.88 22.24
CA SER A 186 2.39 3.13 23.36
C SER A 186 1.37 2.80 24.47
N ASN A 187 0.36 3.65 24.65
CA ASN A 187 -0.64 3.57 25.71
C ASN A 187 -1.94 2.91 25.20
N ALA A 188 -2.10 2.80 23.87
CA ALA A 188 -3.28 2.27 23.18
C ALA A 188 -3.19 0.79 22.78
N GLN A 189 -2.14 0.07 23.20
CA GLN A 189 -1.83 -1.32 22.78
C GLN A 189 -2.98 -2.33 22.94
N LYS A 190 -3.99 -2.05 23.76
CA LYS A 190 -5.14 -2.92 24.02
C LYS A 190 -6.24 -2.90 22.92
N LEU A 191 -6.14 -2.04 21.90
CA LEU A 191 -7.20 -1.85 20.89
C LEU A 191 -7.02 -2.62 19.57
N CYS A 192 -5.87 -3.25 19.33
CA CYS A 192 -5.60 -3.97 18.07
C CYS A 192 -6.19 -5.40 18.03
N ALA A 193 -7.51 -5.52 18.03
CA ALA A 193 -8.20 -6.80 17.84
C ALA A 193 -8.34 -7.13 16.33
N PHE A 194 -7.44 -7.97 15.79
CA PHE A 194 -7.52 -8.46 14.41
C PHE A 194 -8.70 -9.44 14.24
N GLN A 195 -9.88 -8.94 13.84
CA GLN A 195 -11.04 -9.80 13.56
C GLN A 195 -10.88 -10.55 12.24
N ARG A 196 -10.28 -11.74 12.32
CA ARG A 196 -10.19 -12.70 11.21
C ARG A 196 -11.54 -13.40 10.97
N ARG A 197 -12.53 -12.70 10.39
CA ARG A 197 -13.79 -13.32 9.92
C ARG A 197 -13.98 -13.12 8.41
N GLU A 198 -14.27 -14.23 7.73
CA GLU A 198 -14.83 -14.29 6.36
C GLU A 198 -13.93 -13.87 5.18
N TRP A 199 -12.68 -14.37 5.10
CA TRP A 199 -11.92 -14.40 3.83
C TRP A 199 -12.03 -15.75 3.07
N ASN A 200 -12.51 -16.81 3.74
CA ASN A 200 -12.50 -18.19 3.23
C ASN A 200 -13.65 -18.58 2.28
N GLY A 201 -14.27 -17.60 1.60
CA GLY A 201 -15.24 -17.85 0.53
C GLY A 201 -14.66 -18.72 -0.60
N SER A 202 -15.48 -19.62 -1.15
CA SER A 202 -15.07 -20.82 -1.91
C SER A 202 -14.04 -20.61 -3.03
N ARG A 203 -13.04 -21.50 -3.10
CA ARG A 203 -12.01 -21.63 -4.15
C ARG A 203 -12.55 -22.12 -5.53
N LYS A 204 -13.71 -21.63 -5.99
CA LYS A 204 -14.43 -22.15 -7.18
C LYS A 204 -14.53 -21.16 -8.36
N THR A 205 -13.60 -20.21 -8.47
CA THR A 205 -13.51 -19.28 -9.61
C THR A 205 -12.15 -19.37 -10.29
N SER A 206 -12.11 -19.24 -11.62
CA SER A 206 -10.87 -19.20 -12.40
C SER A 206 -10.11 -17.87 -12.26
N LYS A 207 -10.81 -16.79 -11.87
CA LYS A 207 -10.24 -15.47 -11.57
C LYS A 207 -9.72 -15.38 -10.14
N ARG A 208 -8.60 -14.66 -9.94
CA ARG A 208 -7.94 -14.42 -8.65
C ARG A 208 -8.35 -13.06 -8.07
N ARG A 209 -8.47 -12.94 -6.74
CA ARG A 209 -8.79 -11.66 -6.07
C ARG A 209 -7.61 -10.68 -6.19
N ILE A 210 -7.85 -9.38 -6.04
CA ILE A 210 -6.83 -8.33 -6.19
C ILE A 210 -6.63 -7.57 -4.88
N LEU A 211 -5.37 -7.37 -4.50
CA LEU A 211 -4.97 -6.49 -3.41
C LEU A 211 -4.04 -5.40 -3.95
N ALA A 212 -4.51 -4.15 -3.94
CA ALA A 212 -3.67 -2.99 -4.23
C ALA A 212 -2.95 -2.54 -2.95
N ILE A 213 -1.64 -2.29 -3.03
CA ILE A 213 -0.81 -1.80 -1.92
C ILE A 213 -0.05 -0.53 -2.36
N PRO A 214 -0.69 0.66 -2.34
CA PRO A 214 0.00 1.95 -2.36
C PRO A 214 0.79 2.26 -1.06
#